data_AF-A0A858SUT3-F1
#
_entry.id   AF-A0A858SUT3-F1
#
_cell.length_a   1.000
_cell.length_b   1.000
_cell.length_c   1.000
_cell.angle_alpha   90.00
_cell.angle_beta   90.00
_cell.angle_gamma   90.00
#
_symmetry.space_group_name_H-M   'P 1'
#
loop_
_entity.id
_entity.type
_entity.pdbx_description
1 polymer ?
#
loop_
_entity_poly.entity_id
_entity_poly.type
_entity_poly.pdbx_seq_one_letter_code
_entity_poly.pdbx_strand_id
1 'polypeptide(L)'
;MRRVITLVIVAFLAAVLLYLSGFWNWSLWSRPGLFGIEALHPQGDLVARWLRGTKAAPYSLLIWAVGVFVVLTLAQKLFDRLPARRNADDD
;
A
#
# COMPACT_ATOMS: atom_id res chain seq x y z
N MET A 1 -16.06 1.81 18.44
CA MET A 1 -15.38 0.71 17.71
C MET A 1 -15.06 1.03 16.25
N ARG A 2 -15.94 1.68 15.48
CA ARG A 2 -15.70 2.03 14.05
C ARG A 2 -14.39 2.79 13.81
N ARG A 3 -14.03 3.77 14.65
CA ARG A 3 -12.75 4.50 14.58
C ARG A 3 -11.52 3.60 14.72
N VAL A 4 -11.58 2.62 15.63
CA VAL A 4 -10.48 1.65 15.83
C VAL A 4 -10.36 0.74 14.61
N ILE A 5 -11.47 0.26 14.05
CA ILE A 5 -11.48 -0.55 12.83
C ILE A 5 -10.90 0.25 11.65
N THR A 6 -11.30 1.52 11.48
CA THR A 6 -10.73 2.39 10.44
C THR A 6 -9.23 2.58 10.63
N LEU A 7 -8.76 2.84 11.86
CA LEU A 7 -7.34 2.99 12.16
C LEU A 7 -6.55 1.70 11.88
N VAL A 8 -7.10 0.53 12.22
CA VAL A 8 -6.49 -0.77 11.94
C VAL A 8 -6.40 -1.02 10.43
N ILE A 9 -7.45 -0.72 9.67
CA ILE A 9 -7.44 -0.88 8.21
C ILE A 9 -6.41 0.06 7.57
N VAL A 10 -6.36 1.33 7.99
CA VAL A 10 -5.39 2.30 7.48
C VAL A 10 -3.96 1.90 7.85
N ALA A 11 -3.72 1.45 9.09
CA ALA A 11 -2.42 0.96 9.53
C ALA A 11 -1.99 -0.28 8.74
N PHE A 12 -2.91 -1.20 8.47
CA PHE A 12 -2.65 -2.38 7.64
C PHE A 12 -2.34 -1.99 6.19
N LEU A 13 -3.11 -1.07 5.59
CA LEU A 13 -2.85 -0.55 4.25
C LEU A 13 -1.47 0.11 4.18
N ALA A 14 -1.14 0.95 5.17
CA ALA A 14 0.15 1.61 5.26
C ALA A 14 1.29 0.59 5.39
N ALA A 15 1.13 -0.45 6.21
CA ALA A 15 2.10 -1.53 6.36
C ALA A 15 2.32 -2.31 5.05
N VAL A 16 1.25 -2.61 4.32
CA VAL A 16 1.32 -3.26 3.00
C VAL A 16 2.04 -2.37 2.00
N LEU A 17 1.66 -1.09 1.92
CA LEU A 17 2.31 -0.13 1.01
C LEU A 17 3.79 0.02 1.36
N LEU A 18 4.14 0.16 2.65
CA LEU A 18 5.53 0.16 3.11
C LEU A 18 6.27 -1.12 2.71
N TYR A 19 5.65 -2.28 2.82
CA TYR A 19 6.26 -3.55 2.40
C TYR A 19 6.52 -3.60 0.88
N LEU A 20 5.61 -3.05 0.07
CA LEU A 20 5.76 -2.95 -1.38
C LEU A 20 6.70 -1.82 -1.83
N SER A 21 7.10 -0.92 -0.92
CA SER A 21 7.96 0.21 -1.21
C SER A 21 9.41 -0.21 -1.38
N GLY A 22 10.06 0.22 -2.45
CA GLY A 22 11.50 0.01 -2.65
C GLY A 22 12.42 0.95 -1.88
N PHE A 23 11.86 1.77 -1.00
CA PHE A 23 12.65 2.67 -0.15
C PHE A 23 13.49 1.92 0.90
N TRP A 24 13.21 0.64 1.14
CA TRP A 24 14.00 -0.18 2.05
C TRP A 24 15.29 -0.66 1.38
N ASN A 25 16.27 0.25 1.27
CA ASN A 25 17.63 -0.09 0.85
C ASN A 25 18.38 -0.96 1.89
N TRP A 26 17.84 -1.08 3.10
CA TRP A 26 18.37 -1.96 4.14
C TRP A 26 17.76 -3.34 4.01
N SER A 27 18.61 -4.37 3.94
CA SER A 27 18.26 -5.78 4.06
C SER A 27 17.74 -6.07 5.48
N LEU A 28 16.54 -5.58 5.80
CA LEU A 28 15.86 -5.85 7.06
C LEU A 28 15.32 -7.28 7.13
N TRP A 29 15.28 -7.96 5.98
CA TRP A 29 14.74 -9.31 5.84
C TRP A 29 15.78 -10.16 5.10
N SER A 30 16.54 -10.96 5.85
CA SER A 30 17.53 -11.92 5.32
C SER A 30 16.91 -13.16 4.66
N ARG A 31 15.58 -13.21 4.55
CA ARG A 31 14.81 -14.37 4.08
C ARG A 31 14.40 -14.20 2.61
N PRO A 32 14.30 -15.30 1.83
CA PRO A 32 14.09 -15.27 0.38
C PRO A 32 12.69 -14.82 -0.11
N GLY A 33 11.87 -14.17 0.72
CA GLY A 33 10.53 -13.70 0.32
C GLY A 33 9.48 -13.82 1.41
N LEU A 34 8.34 -13.13 1.24
CA LEU A 34 7.18 -13.29 2.13
C LEU A 34 6.68 -14.74 2.03
N PHE A 35 6.59 -15.45 3.16
CA PHE A 35 6.16 -16.87 3.22
C PHE A 35 6.97 -17.86 2.34
N GLY A 36 8.19 -17.51 1.92
CA GLY A 36 9.04 -18.38 1.09
C GLY A 36 8.78 -18.26 -0.43
N ILE A 37 7.95 -17.32 -0.86
CA ILE A 37 7.68 -17.06 -2.28
C ILE A 37 8.73 -16.06 -2.82
N GLU A 38 9.66 -16.53 -3.66
CA GLU A 38 10.75 -15.73 -4.24
C GLU A 38 10.28 -14.54 -5.09
N ALA A 39 9.06 -14.64 -5.65
CA ALA A 39 8.45 -13.56 -6.43
C ALA A 39 8.12 -12.33 -5.56
N LEU A 40 7.85 -12.52 -4.27
CA LEU A 40 7.64 -11.46 -3.28
C LEU A 40 8.93 -11.15 -2.54
N HIS A 41 9.94 -10.70 -3.30
CA HIS A 41 11.20 -10.25 -2.70
C HIS A 41 10.94 -9.13 -1.68
N PRO A 42 11.55 -9.21 -0.49
CA PRO A 42 11.27 -8.28 0.61
C PRO A 42 11.86 -6.89 0.40
N GLN A 43 12.61 -6.67 -0.69
CA GLN A 43 13.26 -5.40 -0.99
C GLN A 43 12.37 -4.38 -1.70
N GLY A 44 11.13 -4.74 -2.06
CA GLY A 44 10.21 -3.83 -2.73
C GLY A 44 10.79 -3.34 -4.05
N ASP A 45 10.47 -3.99 -5.16
CA ASP A 45 10.86 -3.43 -6.45
C ASP A 45 9.95 -3.92 -7.57
N LEU A 46 8.72 -4.32 -7.22
CA LEU A 46 7.81 -4.89 -8.21
C LEU A 46 7.58 -3.90 -9.36
N VAL A 47 7.45 -2.61 -9.04
CA VAL A 47 7.22 -1.56 -10.03
C VAL A 47 8.46 -1.35 -10.91
N ALA A 48 9.68 -1.27 -10.38
CA ALA A 48 10.85 -1.11 -11.25
C ALA A 48 11.20 -2.41 -11.98
N ARG A 49 10.98 -3.59 -11.37
CA ARG A 49 11.06 -4.89 -12.05
C ARG A 49 10.08 -4.98 -13.21
N TRP A 50 8.87 -4.47 -13.05
CA TRP A 50 7.85 -4.42 -14.10
C TRP A 50 8.20 -3.40 -15.19
N LEU A 51 8.82 -2.28 -14.82
CA LEU A 51 9.31 -1.24 -15.74
C LEU A 51 10.70 -1.54 -16.34
N ARG A 52 11.30 -2.70 -16.06
CA ARG A 52 12.61 -3.05 -16.63
C ARG A 52 12.50 -3.15 -18.15
N GLY A 53 13.43 -2.51 -18.84
CA GLY A 53 13.46 -2.44 -20.31
C GLY A 53 12.61 -1.32 -20.92
N THR A 54 11.87 -0.55 -20.12
CA THR A 54 11.14 0.63 -20.59
C THR A 54 11.89 1.92 -20.28
N LYS A 55 11.69 2.97 -21.11
CA LYS A 55 12.23 4.34 -20.82
C LYS A 55 11.71 4.93 -19.50
N ALA A 56 10.66 4.33 -18.92
CA ALA A 56 10.05 4.74 -17.67
C ALA A 56 10.69 4.12 -16.41
N ALA A 57 11.68 3.23 -16.57
CA ALA A 57 12.44 2.63 -15.47
C ALA A 57 12.98 3.65 -14.42
N PRO A 58 13.57 4.81 -14.78
CA PRO A 58 14.06 5.77 -13.78
C PRO A 58 12.93 6.49 -13.03
N TYR A 59 11.69 6.45 -13.53
CA TYR A 59 10.53 7.05 -12.88
C TYR A 59 9.72 6.04 -12.05
N SER A 60 10.24 4.83 -11.82
CA SER A 60 9.56 3.77 -11.06
C SER A 60 9.06 4.23 -9.69
N LEU A 61 9.86 5.03 -9.01
CA LEU A 61 9.57 5.56 -7.68
C LEU A 61 8.45 6.62 -7.73
N LEU A 62 8.44 7.45 -8.78
CA LEU A 62 7.39 8.44 -9.04
C LEU A 62 6.06 7.75 -9.38
N ILE A 63 6.11 6.70 -10.21
CA ILE A 63 4.96 5.86 -10.56
C ILE A 63 4.42 5.15 -9.31
N TRP A 64 5.31 4.62 -8.46
CA TRP A 64 4.94 4.01 -7.20
C TRP A 64 4.26 5.01 -6.25
N ALA A 65 4.82 6.21 -6.10
CA ALA A 65 4.24 7.26 -5.26
C ALA A 65 2.84 7.66 -5.74
N VAL A 66 2.67 7.87 -7.06
CA VAL A 66 1.36 8.15 -7.65
C VAL A 66 0.40 6.99 -7.40
N GLY A 67 0.83 5.74 -7.58
CA GLY A 67 0.03 4.55 -7.29
C GLY A 67 -0.43 4.49 -5.84
N VAL A 68 0.45 4.79 -4.88
CA VAL A 68 0.13 4.88 -3.45
C VAL A 68 -0.94 5.95 -3.20
N PHE A 69 -0.76 7.16 -3.74
CA PHE A 69 -1.75 8.23 -3.59
C PHE A 69 -3.10 7.84 -4.16
N VAL A 70 -3.14 7.19 -5.33
CA VAL A 70 -4.39 6.70 -5.94
C VAL A 70 -5.06 5.66 -5.04
N VAL A 71 -4.32 4.69 -4.53
CA VAL A 71 -4.85 3.64 -3.64
C VAL A 71 -5.41 4.24 -2.36
N LEU A 72 -4.67 5.13 -1.71
CA LEU A 72 -5.12 5.82 -0.50
C LEU A 72 -6.37 6.68 -0.77
N THR A 73 -6.40 7.39 -1.90
CA THR A 73 -7.55 8.22 -2.29
C THR A 73 -8.79 7.35 -2.55
N LEU A 74 -8.63 6.21 -3.23
CA LEU A 74 -9.72 5.26 -3.44
C LEU A 74 -10.19 4.63 -2.14
N ALA A 75 -9.27 4.27 -1.24
CA ALA A 75 -9.60 3.77 0.08
C ALA A 75 -10.40 4.82 0.88
N GLN A 76 -9.97 6.07 0.88
CA GLN A 76 -10.68 7.17 1.53
C GLN A 76 -12.07 7.37 0.92
N LYS A 77 -12.17 7.42 -0.42
CA LYS A 77 -13.45 7.53 -1.13
C LYS A 77 -14.39 6.36 -0.86
N LEU A 78 -13.86 5.15 -0.68
CA LEU A 78 -14.64 3.96 -0.31
C LEU A 78 -15.14 4.06 1.14
N PHE A 79 -14.30 4.55 2.05
CA PHE A 79 -14.69 4.84 3.44
C PHE A 79 -15.75 5.94 3.54
N ASP A 80 -15.65 7.00 2.73
CA ASP A 80 -16.61 8.09 2.69
C ASP A 80 -17.95 7.63 2.08
N ARG A 81 -17.89 6.71 1.10
CA ARG A 81 -19.09 6.09 0.51
C ARG A 81 -19.75 5.06 1.38
N LEU A 82 -19.05 4.47 2.36
CA LEU A 82 -19.65 3.61 3.36
C LEU A 82 -20.49 4.50 4.27
N PRO A 83 -21.83 4.54 4.10
CA PRO A 83 -22.67 5.37 4.94
C PRO A 83 -22.43 4.88 6.36
N ALA A 84 -22.12 5.79 7.28
CA ALA A 84 -22.37 5.52 8.67
C ALA A 84 -23.88 5.26 8.76
N ARG A 85 -24.30 4.00 8.71
CA ARG A 85 -25.69 3.67 8.98
C ARG A 85 -25.95 4.12 10.41
N ARG A 86 -26.86 5.10 10.52
CA ARG A 86 -27.54 5.59 11.73
C ARG A 86 -26.80 6.69 12.52
N ASN A 87 -27.13 7.94 12.19
CA ASN A 87 -27.79 8.84 13.16
C ASN A 87 -29.23 9.04 12.65
N ALA A 88 -30.04 7.99 12.79
CA ALA A 88 -31.48 8.16 13.00
C ALA A 88 -31.62 7.95 14.51
N ASP A 89 -32.25 8.91 15.19
CA ASP A 89 -32.39 9.07 16.64
C ASP A 89 -31.29 9.92 17.31
N ASP A 90 -31.31 11.23 17.06
CA ASP A 90 -31.16 12.23 18.13
C ASP A 90 -31.79 13.56 17.64
N ASP A 91 -33.02 13.75 18.13
CA ASP A 91 -33.88 14.93 18.24
C ASP A 91 -34.49 15.59 16.98
#